data_AF-A0A0C2ZIP3-F1
#
_entry.id   AF-A0A0C2ZIP3-F1
#
_cell.length_a   1.000
_cell.length_b   1.000
_cell.length_c   1.000
_cell.angle_alpha   90.00
_cell.angle_beta   90.00
_cell.angle_gamma   90.00
#
_symmetry.space_group_name_H-M   'P 1'
#
loop_
_entity.id
_entity.type
_entity.pdbx_description
1 polymer ?
#
loop_
_entity_poly.entity_id
_entity_poly.type
_entity_poly.pdbx_seq_one_letter_code
_entity_poly.pdbx_strand_id
1 'polypeptide(L)'
;MIDFTFGVTQALGALAVGMVLMFVYLFSKEKSTHHKIHTIAKSVGEIQRQLYESEMRLNEKIKNITVGAQGLTAVEVETLMDVTISERIMPAEQALRVVQEEFENLSNQVNSRINSIENSMKSVTIARTTVGSTDDKKIRQLFAQGQTLEQIAKELRISSAEVEFSLKIADFQ
;
A
#
# COMPACT_ATOMS: atom_id res chain seq x y z
N MET A 1 -8.88 58.73 3.34
CA MET A 1 -9.67 58.21 2.21
C MET A 1 -8.86 57.30 1.26
N ILE A 2 -7.51 57.37 1.27
CA ILE A 2 -6.62 56.62 0.36
C ILE A 2 -6.39 55.15 0.81
N ASP A 3 -6.43 54.87 2.12
CA ASP A 3 -6.21 53.50 2.63
C ASP A 3 -7.36 52.52 2.32
N PHE A 4 -8.60 53.03 2.21
CA PHE A 4 -9.78 52.22 1.91
C PHE A 4 -9.78 51.74 0.45
N THR A 5 -9.40 52.59 -0.50
CA THR A 5 -9.29 52.24 -1.92
C THR A 5 -8.15 51.24 -2.17
N PHE A 6 -7.05 51.32 -1.43
CA PHE A 6 -5.95 50.36 -1.53
C PHE A 6 -6.39 48.95 -1.08
N GLY A 7 -7.12 48.86 0.04
CA GLY A 7 -7.68 47.58 0.53
C GLY A 7 -8.68 46.95 -0.45
N VAL A 8 -9.55 47.76 -1.06
CA VAL A 8 -10.52 47.28 -2.06
C VAL A 8 -9.81 46.75 -3.32
N THR A 9 -8.72 47.40 -3.75
CA THR A 9 -7.95 46.97 -4.92
C THR A 9 -7.23 45.64 -4.67
N GLN A 10 -6.69 45.43 -3.47
CA GLN A 10 -6.08 44.15 -3.09
C GLN A 10 -7.11 43.02 -2.97
N ALA A 11 -8.30 43.29 -2.42
CA ALA A 11 -9.38 42.32 -2.34
C ALA A 11 -9.86 41.88 -3.73
N LEU A 12 -9.94 42.81 -4.69
CA LEU A 12 -10.30 42.51 -6.08
C LEU A 12 -9.23 41.63 -6.74
N GLY A 13 -7.95 41.90 -6.49
CA GLY A 13 -6.83 41.11 -6.99
C GLY A 13 -6.84 39.68 -6.46
N ALA A 14 -7.08 39.50 -5.16
CA ALA A 14 -7.18 38.17 -4.55
C ALA A 14 -8.35 37.35 -5.14
N LEU A 15 -9.49 37.98 -5.40
CA LEU A 15 -10.65 37.33 -6.00
C LEU A 15 -10.38 36.90 -7.45
N ALA A 16 -9.71 37.74 -8.23
CA ALA A 16 -9.31 37.42 -9.60
C ALA A 16 -8.34 36.22 -9.66
N VAL A 17 -7.34 36.19 -8.76
CA VAL A 17 -6.41 35.05 -8.66
C VAL A 17 -7.15 33.77 -8.23
N GLY A 18 -8.08 33.88 -7.28
CA GLY A 18 -8.92 32.76 -6.85
C GLY A 18 -9.76 32.18 -7.99
N MET A 19 -10.34 33.04 -8.83
CA MET A 19 -11.07 32.61 -10.03
C MET A 19 -10.17 31.87 -11.02
N VAL A 20 -8.97 32.38 -11.30
CA VAL A 20 -8.02 31.73 -12.23
C VAL A 20 -7.61 30.34 -11.72
N LEU A 21 -7.32 30.21 -10.43
CA LEU A 21 -7.00 28.92 -9.81
C LEU A 21 -8.19 27.94 -9.88
N MET A 22 -9.41 28.44 -9.68
CA MET A 22 -10.64 27.64 -9.83
C MET A 22 -10.83 27.15 -11.27
N PHE A 23 -10.57 28.00 -12.27
CA PHE A 23 -10.61 27.60 -13.68
C PHE A 23 -9.55 26.54 -14.00
N VAL A 24 -8.30 26.72 -13.56
CA VAL A 24 -7.22 25.74 -13.75
C VAL A 24 -7.57 24.39 -13.11
N TYR A 25 -8.18 24.42 -11.93
CA TYR A 25 -8.65 23.21 -11.24
C TYR A 25 -9.77 22.50 -12.02
N LEU A 26 -10.75 23.22 -12.53
CA LEU A 26 -11.84 22.65 -13.35
C LEU A 26 -11.31 22.01 -14.63
N PHE A 27 -10.43 22.68 -15.36
CA PHE A 27 -9.80 22.13 -16.57
C PHE A 27 -8.92 20.91 -16.29
N SER A 28 -8.20 20.90 -15.17
CA SER A 28 -7.42 19.73 -14.75
C SER A 28 -8.31 18.56 -14.32
N LYS A 29 -9.44 18.85 -13.67
CA LYS A 29 -10.42 17.86 -13.22
C LYS A 29 -11.15 17.19 -14.41
N GLU A 30 -11.49 17.94 -15.44
CA GLU A 30 -12.13 17.42 -16.66
C GLU A 30 -11.22 16.44 -17.42
N LYS A 31 -9.92 16.75 -17.53
CA LYS A 31 -8.94 15.84 -18.16
C LYS A 31 -8.82 14.50 -17.42
N SER A 32 -8.98 14.50 -16.10
CA SER A 32 -8.89 13.27 -15.28
C SER A 32 -10.08 12.33 -15.51
N THR A 33 -11.28 12.85 -15.79
CA THR A 33 -12.50 12.05 -15.95
C THR A 33 -12.56 11.34 -17.31
N HIS A 34 -12.15 12.01 -18.39
CA HIS A 34 -12.15 11.41 -19.72
C HIS A 34 -11.14 10.27 -19.87
N HIS A 35 -9.99 10.35 -19.19
CA HIS A 35 -8.98 9.30 -19.25
C HIS A 35 -9.42 8.00 -18.56
N LYS A 36 -10.23 8.11 -17.48
CA LYS A 36 -10.75 6.95 -16.75
C LYS A 36 -11.79 6.18 -17.56
N ILE A 37 -12.68 6.89 -18.28
CA ILE A 37 -13.72 6.25 -19.10
C ILE A 37 -13.10 5.50 -20.28
N HIS A 38 -12.06 6.04 -20.91
CA HIS A 38 -11.39 5.36 -22.03
C HIS A 38 -10.66 4.08 -21.59
N THR A 39 -9.99 4.10 -20.44
CA THR A 39 -9.32 2.91 -19.88
C THR A 39 -10.32 1.84 -19.45
N ILE A 40 -11.44 2.23 -18.84
CA ILE A 40 -12.51 1.31 -18.48
C ILE A 40 -13.15 0.70 -19.74
N ALA A 41 -13.44 1.49 -20.77
CA ALA A 41 -14.00 1.00 -22.02
C ALA A 41 -13.05 0.01 -22.73
N LYS A 42 -11.73 0.29 -22.71
CA LYS A 42 -10.71 -0.62 -23.25
C LYS A 42 -10.67 -1.95 -22.49
N SER A 43 -10.69 -1.90 -21.16
CA SER A 43 -10.71 -3.09 -20.31
C SER A 43 -11.97 -3.95 -20.54
N VAL A 44 -13.15 -3.32 -20.62
CA VAL A 44 -14.41 -4.02 -20.93
C VAL A 44 -14.40 -4.65 -22.31
N GLY A 45 -13.87 -3.95 -23.33
CA GLY A 45 -13.74 -4.50 -24.68
C GLY A 45 -12.78 -5.70 -24.75
N GLU A 46 -11.70 -5.68 -23.98
CA GLU A 46 -10.75 -6.77 -23.89
C GLU A 46 -11.33 -7.99 -23.16
N ILE A 47 -12.11 -7.77 -22.10
CA ILE A 47 -12.86 -8.82 -21.40
C ILE A 47 -13.88 -9.48 -22.34
N GLN A 48 -14.64 -8.69 -23.11
CA GLN A 48 -15.63 -9.22 -24.07
C GLN A 48 -14.97 -10.10 -25.13
N ARG A 49 -13.79 -9.70 -25.62
CA ARG A 49 -13.03 -10.48 -26.60
C ARG A 49 -12.54 -11.80 -26.02
N GLN A 50 -12.00 -11.78 -24.80
CA GLN A 50 -11.54 -12.99 -24.11
C GLN A 50 -12.70 -13.93 -23.79
N LEU A 51 -13.87 -13.40 -23.43
CA LEU A 51 -15.07 -14.19 -23.21
C LEU A 51 -15.51 -14.92 -24.48
N TYR A 52 -15.55 -14.22 -25.62
CA TYR A 52 -15.90 -14.82 -26.91
C TYR A 52 -14.88 -15.88 -27.37
N GLU A 53 -13.58 -15.63 -27.21
CA GLU A 53 -12.54 -16.62 -27.51
C GLU A 53 -12.67 -17.87 -26.62
N SER A 54 -13.03 -17.69 -25.35
CA SER A 54 -13.27 -18.78 -24.41
C SER A 54 -14.50 -19.61 -24.81
N GLU A 55 -15.62 -18.96 -25.11
CA GLU A 55 -16.84 -19.62 -25.58
C GLU A 55 -16.61 -20.41 -26.86
N MET A 56 -15.86 -19.84 -27.82
CA MET A 56 -15.51 -20.54 -29.07
C MET A 56 -14.65 -21.77 -28.81
N ARG A 57 -13.62 -21.66 -27.97
CA ARG A 57 -12.75 -22.79 -27.58
C ARG A 57 -13.53 -23.88 -26.84
N LEU A 58 -14.49 -23.50 -26.00
CA LEU A 58 -15.37 -24.44 -25.30
C LEU A 58 -16.28 -25.16 -26.29
N ASN A 59 -16.90 -24.42 -27.21
CA ASN A 59 -17.80 -25.00 -28.20
C ASN A 59 -17.07 -25.91 -29.20
N GLU A 60 -15.83 -25.57 -29.57
CA GLU A 60 -14.96 -26.42 -30.39
C GLU A 60 -14.56 -27.71 -29.64
N LYS A 61 -14.20 -27.61 -28.36
CA LYS A 61 -13.92 -28.79 -27.52
C LYS A 61 -15.16 -29.67 -27.35
N ILE A 62 -16.33 -29.08 -27.11
CA ILE A 62 -17.60 -29.82 -27.00
C ILE A 62 -17.92 -30.51 -28.32
N LYS A 63 -17.79 -29.80 -29.46
CA LYS A 63 -18.00 -30.40 -30.78
C LYS A 63 -17.04 -31.56 -31.05
N ASN A 64 -15.76 -31.43 -30.69
CA ASN A 64 -14.78 -32.49 -30.86
C ASN A 64 -15.06 -33.70 -29.94
N ILE A 65 -15.56 -33.47 -28.73
CA ILE A 65 -16.02 -34.53 -27.81
C ILE A 65 -17.28 -35.21 -28.36
N THR A 66 -18.27 -34.45 -28.84
CA THR A 66 -19.52 -35.00 -29.39
C THR A 66 -19.29 -35.75 -30.71
N VAL A 67 -18.37 -35.30 -31.56
CA VAL A 67 -17.99 -35.99 -32.80
C VAL A 67 -17.17 -37.24 -32.48
N GLY A 68 -16.32 -37.23 -31.45
CA GLY A 68 -15.63 -38.42 -30.96
C GLY A 68 -16.56 -39.44 -30.28
N ALA A 69 -17.66 -38.99 -29.67
CA ALA A 69 -18.60 -39.85 -28.96
C ALA A 69 -19.63 -40.56 -29.86
N GLN A 70 -19.80 -40.15 -31.12
CA GLN A 70 -20.78 -40.78 -32.04
C GLN A 70 -20.30 -42.12 -32.64
N GLY A 71 -19.16 -42.67 -32.21
CA GLY A 71 -18.62 -43.92 -32.76
C GLY A 71 -18.01 -44.91 -31.77
N LEU A 72 -18.23 -44.78 -30.45
CA LEU A 72 -17.52 -45.60 -29.46
C LEU A 72 -18.46 -46.52 -28.68
N THR A 73 -18.34 -47.82 -28.95
CA THR A 73 -18.95 -48.90 -28.16
C THR A 73 -18.31 -48.98 -26.76
N ALA A 74 -19.10 -49.35 -25.75
CA ALA A 74 -18.83 -49.27 -24.31
C ALA A 74 -17.48 -49.81 -23.77
N VAL A 75 -16.68 -50.49 -24.59
CA VAL A 75 -15.36 -51.08 -24.23
C VAL A 75 -14.23 -50.04 -24.26
N GLU A 76 -14.33 -48.95 -25.02
CA GLU A 76 -13.30 -47.88 -25.07
C GLU A 76 -13.46 -46.81 -23.98
N VAL A 77 -14.62 -46.74 -23.33
CA VAL A 77 -14.88 -45.78 -22.25
C VAL A 77 -14.07 -46.12 -21.00
N GLU A 78 -13.84 -47.40 -20.72
CA GLU A 78 -13.09 -47.87 -19.55
C GLU A 78 -11.59 -47.60 -19.69
N THR A 79 -11.03 -47.77 -20.89
CA THR A 79 -9.62 -47.48 -21.20
C THR A 79 -9.32 -46.00 -21.30
N LEU A 80 -10.24 -45.18 -21.81
CA LEU A 80 -10.10 -43.72 -21.80
C LEU A 80 -10.21 -43.11 -20.40
N MET A 81 -10.91 -43.75 -19.47
CA MET A 81 -11.04 -43.29 -18.10
C MET A 81 -9.72 -43.42 -17.32
N ASP A 82 -9.01 -44.55 -17.46
CA ASP A 82 -7.69 -44.75 -16.83
C ASP A 82 -6.62 -43.81 -17.39
N VAL A 83 -6.63 -43.54 -18.69
CA VAL A 83 -5.72 -42.57 -19.33
C VAL A 83 -6.05 -41.14 -18.88
N THR A 84 -7.32 -40.76 -18.79
CA THR A 84 -7.74 -39.42 -18.36
C THR A 84 -7.42 -39.16 -16.88
N ILE A 85 -7.56 -40.16 -16.02
CA ILE A 85 -7.19 -40.07 -14.60
C ILE A 85 -5.68 -39.89 -14.46
N SER A 86 -4.88 -40.71 -15.16
CA SER A 86 -3.41 -40.59 -15.11
C SER A 86 -2.90 -39.28 -15.72
N GLU A 87 -3.44 -38.83 -16.85
CA GLU A 87 -2.91 -37.64 -17.53
C GLU A 87 -3.39 -36.32 -16.93
N ARG A 88 -4.52 -36.28 -16.21
CA ARG A 88 -5.11 -35.02 -15.73
C ARG A 88 -5.14 -34.85 -14.22
N ILE A 89 -5.28 -35.93 -13.45
CA ILE A 89 -5.42 -35.85 -11.99
C ILE A 89 -4.05 -35.83 -11.30
N MET A 90 -3.09 -36.65 -11.75
CA MET A 90 -1.71 -36.61 -11.24
C MET A 90 -1.04 -35.22 -11.32
N PRO A 91 -1.06 -34.51 -12.47
CA PRO A 91 -0.46 -33.18 -12.52
C PRO A 91 -1.23 -32.14 -11.70
N ALA A 92 -2.53 -32.33 -11.46
CA ALA A 92 -3.32 -31.43 -10.61
C ALA A 92 -2.93 -31.57 -9.13
N GLU A 93 -2.70 -32.80 -8.64
CA GLU A 93 -2.20 -33.02 -7.28
C GLU A 93 -0.78 -32.47 -7.11
N GLN A 94 0.07 -32.63 -8.13
CA GLN A 94 1.42 -32.09 -8.11
C GLN A 94 1.42 -30.55 -8.13
N ALA A 95 0.54 -29.93 -8.92
CA ALA A 95 0.34 -28.49 -8.93
C ALA A 95 -0.17 -27.97 -7.57
N LEU A 96 -1.09 -28.68 -6.91
CA LEU A 96 -1.58 -28.32 -5.58
C LEU A 96 -0.49 -28.42 -4.50
N ARG A 97 0.39 -29.43 -4.59
CA ARG A 97 1.56 -29.54 -3.70
C ARG A 97 2.54 -28.39 -3.89
N VAL A 98 2.83 -28.02 -5.13
CA VAL A 98 3.70 -26.86 -5.43
C VAL A 98 3.08 -25.56 -4.90
N VAL A 99 1.77 -25.38 -5.08
CA VAL A 99 1.07 -24.21 -4.53
C VAL A 99 1.11 -24.18 -3.00
N GLN A 100 0.97 -25.32 -2.33
CA GLN A 100 1.13 -25.41 -0.87
C GLN A 100 2.54 -25.03 -0.42
N GLU A 101 3.57 -25.54 -1.08
CA GLU A 101 4.97 -25.24 -0.77
C GLU A 101 5.30 -23.75 -1.00
N GLU A 102 4.83 -23.18 -2.11
CA GLU A 102 4.96 -21.74 -2.38
C GLU A 102 4.21 -20.88 -1.35
N PHE A 103 3.05 -21.34 -0.89
CA PHE A 103 2.28 -20.64 0.14
C PHE A 103 2.98 -20.66 1.50
N GLU A 104 3.58 -21.79 1.89
CA GLU A 104 4.39 -21.88 3.10
C GLU A 104 5.63 -20.98 3.01
N ASN A 105 6.32 -20.99 1.87
CA ASN A 105 7.46 -20.11 1.61
C ASN A 105 7.08 -18.62 1.66
N LEU A 106 5.92 -18.25 1.10
CA LEU A 106 5.40 -16.89 1.15
C LEU A 106 5.07 -16.48 2.60
N SER A 107 4.41 -17.35 3.36
CA SER A 107 4.10 -17.13 4.78
C SER A 107 5.38 -16.89 5.59
N ASN A 108 6.41 -17.71 5.36
CA ASN A 108 7.71 -17.57 6.01
C ASN A 108 8.42 -16.26 5.62
N GLN A 109 8.37 -15.86 4.34
CA GLN A 109 8.93 -14.59 3.89
C GLN A 109 8.19 -13.38 4.49
N VAL A 110 6.87 -13.43 4.56
CA VAL A 110 6.06 -12.37 5.17
C VAL A 110 6.38 -12.24 6.66
N ASN A 111 6.45 -13.35 7.39
CA ASN A 111 6.84 -13.35 8.81
C ASN A 111 8.27 -12.81 9.02
N SER A 112 9.22 -13.20 8.16
CA SER A 112 10.59 -12.68 8.20
C SER A 112 10.63 -11.16 7.98
N ARG A 113 9.86 -10.66 7.01
CA ARG A 113 9.74 -9.21 6.75
C ARG A 113 9.06 -8.47 7.89
N ILE A 114 8.00 -9.02 8.47
CA ILE A 114 7.34 -8.44 9.65
C ILE A 114 8.34 -8.35 10.80
N ASN A 115 9.06 -9.44 11.10
CA ASN A 115 10.10 -9.42 12.14
C ASN A 115 11.21 -8.41 11.86
N SER A 116 11.64 -8.27 10.60
CA SER A 116 12.63 -7.28 10.19
C SER A 116 12.11 -5.85 10.37
N ILE A 117 10.84 -5.60 10.03
CA ILE A 117 10.18 -4.30 10.24
C ILE A 117 10.02 -4.02 11.72
N GLU A 118 9.57 -4.98 12.52
CA GLU A 118 9.44 -4.82 13.97
C GLU A 118 10.77 -4.49 14.63
N ASN A 119 11.85 -5.19 14.24
CA ASN A 119 13.18 -4.92 14.75
C ASN A 119 13.71 -3.56 14.28
N SER A 120 13.46 -3.21 13.02
CA SER A 120 13.81 -1.89 12.48
C SER A 120 13.02 -0.78 13.19
N MET A 121 11.74 -0.97 13.47
CA MET A 121 10.90 -0.03 14.22
C MET A 121 11.32 0.07 15.68
N LYS A 122 11.70 -1.03 16.34
CA LYS A 122 12.29 -1.00 17.70
C LYS A 122 13.57 -0.19 17.71
N SER A 123 14.47 -0.41 16.74
CA SER A 123 15.73 0.35 16.64
C SER A 123 15.51 1.83 16.32
N VAL A 124 14.55 2.18 15.46
CA VAL A 124 14.18 3.57 15.14
C VAL A 124 13.52 4.26 16.33
N THR A 125 12.69 3.53 17.09
CA THR A 125 12.07 4.04 18.32
C THR A 125 13.13 4.30 19.38
N ILE A 126 14.08 3.37 19.58
CA ILE A 126 15.20 3.53 20.50
C ILE A 126 16.14 4.65 20.02
N ALA A 127 16.42 4.75 18.72
CA ALA A 127 17.25 5.81 18.16
C ALA A 127 16.62 7.20 18.32
N ARG A 128 15.29 7.32 18.17
CA ARG A 128 14.57 8.57 18.43
C ARG A 128 14.58 8.97 19.91
N THR A 129 14.52 8.01 20.83
CA THR A 129 14.68 8.30 22.28
C THR A 129 16.13 8.55 22.67
N THR A 130 17.13 8.05 21.94
CA THR A 130 18.56 8.29 22.26
C THR A 130 19.16 9.54 21.67
N VAL A 131 18.51 10.22 20.71
CA VAL A 131 18.94 11.57 20.29
C VAL A 131 18.83 12.59 21.45
N GLY A 132 18.06 12.29 22.52
CA GLY A 132 18.04 13.05 23.78
C GLY A 132 18.74 12.37 24.99
N SER A 133 19.09 11.08 24.93
CA SER A 133 19.46 10.32 26.14
C SER A 133 20.81 10.68 26.78
N THR A 134 21.74 11.23 26.00
CA THR A 134 23.01 11.75 26.53
C THR A 134 22.77 13.05 27.30
N ASP A 135 21.86 13.88 26.80
CA ASP A 135 21.47 15.15 27.42
C ASP A 135 20.55 14.91 28.61
N ASP A 136 19.66 13.90 28.58
CA ASP A 136 18.75 13.52 29.66
C ASP A 136 19.47 13.19 30.98
N LYS A 137 20.60 12.47 30.91
CA LYS A 137 21.42 12.17 32.09
C LYS A 137 22.04 13.44 32.69
N LYS A 138 22.44 14.37 31.82
CA LYS A 138 23.09 15.63 32.21
C LYS A 138 22.07 16.63 32.74
N ILE A 139 20.86 16.67 32.15
CA ILE A 139 19.70 17.42 32.64
C ILE A 139 19.38 17.02 34.09
N ARG A 140 19.27 15.71 34.38
CA ARG A 140 19.02 15.22 35.75
C ARG A 140 20.12 15.65 36.73
N GLN A 141 21.38 15.59 36.31
CA GLN A 141 22.51 15.98 37.15
C GLN A 141 22.50 17.49 37.47
N LEU A 142 22.20 18.34 36.49
CA LEU A 142 22.14 19.80 36.67
C LEU A 142 20.89 20.23 37.47
N PHE A 143 19.77 19.54 37.28
CA PHE A 143 18.56 19.76 38.07
C PHE A 143 18.76 19.36 39.55
N ALA A 144 19.43 18.23 39.80
CA ALA A 144 19.80 17.81 41.16
C ALA A 144 20.79 18.77 41.86
N GLN A 145 21.56 19.55 41.10
CA GLN A 145 22.42 20.63 41.61
C GLN A 145 21.67 21.93 41.92
N GLY A 146 20.35 21.97 41.69
CA GLY A 146 19.49 23.11 42.00
C GLY A 146 19.47 24.20 40.93
N GLN A 147 19.95 23.93 39.70
CA GLN A 147 19.83 24.87 38.58
C GLN A 147 18.38 24.96 38.08
N THR A 148 17.99 26.15 37.60
CA THR A 148 16.64 26.37 37.06
C THR A 148 16.50 25.80 35.65
N LEU A 149 15.27 25.44 35.26
CA LEU A 149 14.93 24.88 33.94
C LEU A 149 15.49 25.72 32.78
N GLU A 150 15.47 27.04 32.91
CA GLU A 150 15.96 28.00 31.91
C GLU A 150 17.50 28.00 31.81
N GLN A 151 18.19 27.78 32.92
CA GLN A 151 19.66 27.68 32.95
C GLN A 151 20.13 26.40 32.28
N ILE A 152 19.47 25.28 32.58
CA ILE A 152 19.74 23.97 31.97
C ILE A 152 19.48 24.01 30.47
N ALA A 153 18.36 24.60 30.05
CA ALA A 153 18.01 24.78 28.63
C ALA A 153 19.08 25.58 27.87
N LYS A 154 19.58 26.66 28.48
CA LYS A 154 20.62 27.51 27.89
C LYS A 154 21.99 26.82 27.84
N GLU A 155 22.32 26.01 28.84
CA GLU A 155 23.61 25.31 28.96
C GLU A 155 23.71 24.11 28.02
N LEU A 156 22.61 23.38 27.82
CA LEU A 156 22.51 22.25 26.89
C LEU A 156 22.07 22.66 25.47
N ARG A 157 21.72 23.94 25.25
CA ARG A 157 21.19 24.47 23.97
C ARG A 157 19.94 23.73 23.48
N ILE A 158 19.11 23.30 24.42
CA ILE A 158 17.83 22.62 24.18
C ILE A 158 16.70 23.52 24.64
N SER A 159 15.47 23.27 24.16
CA SER A 159 14.33 24.12 24.56
C SER A 159 13.93 23.87 26.01
N SER A 160 13.45 24.90 26.73
CA SER A 160 12.97 24.74 28.12
C SER A 160 11.84 23.70 28.23
N ALA A 161 11.02 23.57 27.18
CA ALA A 161 9.96 22.56 27.09
C ALA A 161 10.52 21.12 26.99
N GLU A 162 11.70 20.95 26.40
CA GLU A 162 12.36 19.66 26.25
C GLU A 162 13.05 19.22 27.55
N VAL A 163 13.58 20.17 28.34
CA VAL A 163 14.06 19.92 29.71
C VAL A 163 12.93 19.48 30.63
N GLU A 164 11.79 20.17 30.58
CA GLU A 164 10.60 19.82 31.38
C GLU A 164 10.04 18.45 30.98
N PHE A 165 9.99 18.16 29.68
CA PHE A 165 9.57 16.85 29.17
C PHE A 165 10.51 15.72 29.62
N SER A 166 11.83 15.93 29.54
CA SER A 166 12.84 14.95 29.97
C SER A 166 12.73 14.63 31.47
N LEU A 167 12.56 15.65 32.32
CA LEU A 167 12.34 15.47 33.76
C LEU A 167 11.03 14.72 34.03
N LYS A 168 9.95 15.08 33.34
CA LYS A 168 8.64 14.44 33.51
C LYS A 168 8.65 12.97 33.07
N ILE A 169 9.25 12.64 31.93
CA ILE A 169 9.36 11.23 31.47
C ILE A 169 10.21 10.41 32.44
N ALA A 170 11.25 11.00 33.05
CA ALA A 170 12.06 10.33 34.05
C ALA A 170 11.31 10.03 35.35
N ASP A 171 10.37 10.89 35.78
CA ASP A 171 9.49 10.62 36.93
C ASP A 171 8.41 9.56 36.64
N PHE A 172 8.12 9.31 35.37
CA PHE A 172 7.16 8.30 34.91
C PHE A 172 7.78 6.90 34.67
N GLN A 173 9.11 6.75 34.84
CA GLN A 173 9.83 5.47 34.81
C GLN A 173 10.11 4.93 36.21
#